data_AF-A0A1I1LDM5-F1
#
_entry.id   AF-A0A1I1LDM5-F1
#
_cell.length_a   1.000
_cell.length_b   1.000
_cell.length_c   1.000
_cell.angle_alpha   90.00
_cell.angle_beta   90.00
_cell.angle_gamma   90.00
#
_symmetry.space_group_name_H-M   'P 1'
#
loop_
_entity.id
_entity.type
_entity.pdbx_description
1 polymer ?
#
loop_
_entity_poly.entity_id
_entity_poly.type
_entity_poly.pdbx_seq_one_letter_code
_entity_poly.pdbx_strand_id
1 'polypeptide(L)'
;MDNTEMDILERIFDNDGVPDAASCAVAGGTLPKNLAFAMAYVPFQPWEKPYEDDTALSRGTAFPCLDKPFIGEEAVKNARTE
;
A
#
# COMPACT_ATOMS: atom_id res chain seq x y z
N MET A 1 37.35 -12.26 -12.12
CA MET A 1 36.75 -10.92 -11.95
C MET A 1 37.56 -9.98 -12.81
N ASP A 2 37.52 -10.28 -14.10
CA ASP A 2 37.97 -9.43 -15.18
C ASP A 2 37.12 -8.16 -15.15
N ASN A 3 37.79 -7.03 -15.35
CA ASN A 3 37.28 -5.66 -15.35
C ASN A 3 36.07 -5.44 -16.28
N THR A 4 35.83 -6.35 -17.21
CA THR A 4 34.61 -6.47 -18.01
C THR A 4 33.37 -6.86 -17.21
N GLU A 5 33.48 -7.74 -16.20
CA GLU A 5 32.37 -8.11 -15.33
C GLU A 5 31.92 -6.95 -14.44
N MET A 6 32.85 -6.09 -14.00
CA MET A 6 32.54 -4.93 -13.17
C MET A 6 31.79 -3.83 -13.96
N ASP A 7 32.16 -3.64 -15.22
CA ASP A 7 31.51 -2.68 -16.13
C ASP A 7 30.10 -3.13 -16.53
N ILE A 8 29.90 -4.45 -16.69
CA ILE A 8 28.57 -5.04 -16.90
C ILE A 8 27.70 -4.87 -15.64
N LEU A 9 28.26 -5.05 -14.45
CA LEU A 9 27.55 -4.85 -13.19
C LEU A 9 27.19 -3.38 -12.95
N GLU A 10 28.09 -2.43 -13.22
CA GLU A 10 27.77 -1.00 -13.12
C GLU A 10 26.60 -0.60 -14.03
N ARG A 11 26.57 -1.09 -15.29
CA ARG A 11 25.46 -0.82 -16.22
C ARG A 11 24.13 -1.47 -15.84
N ILE A 12 24.15 -2.52 -15.02
CA ILE A 12 22.94 -3.15 -14.47
C ILE A 12 22.39 -2.32 -13.29
N PHE A 13 23.27 -1.64 -12.54
CA PHE A 13 22.91 -0.79 -11.40
C PHE A 13 22.76 0.69 -11.75
N ASP A 14 23.12 1.10 -12.97
CA ASP A 14 22.72 2.38 -13.57
C ASP A 14 21.20 2.40 -13.75
N ASN A 15 20.57 2.74 -12.64
CA ASN A 15 19.24 3.25 -12.45
C ASN A 15 18.78 4.00 -13.70
N ASP A 16 18.06 3.30 -14.57
CA ASP A 16 17.17 3.91 -15.55
C ASP A 16 16.37 4.93 -14.78
N GLY A 17 16.68 6.21 -15.00
CA GLY A 17 15.93 7.34 -14.47
C GLY A 17 14.51 7.24 -15.01
N VAL A 18 13.69 6.42 -14.35
CA VAL A 18 12.24 6.53 -14.38
C VAL A 18 11.99 7.98 -14.01
N PRO A 19 11.38 8.78 -14.89
CA PRO A 19 11.02 10.14 -14.54
C PRO A 19 10.20 10.07 -13.25
N ASP A 20 10.83 10.60 -12.22
CA ASP A 20 10.41 10.93 -10.88
C ASP A 20 9.29 11.98 -10.91
N ALA A 21 8.24 11.75 -11.69
CA ALA A 21 7.11 12.67 -11.79
C ALA A 21 5.79 12.03 -12.25
N ALA A 22 5.70 10.71 -12.24
CA ALA A 22 4.41 10.03 -12.14
C ALA A 22 4.43 9.08 -10.93
N SER A 23 4.91 9.59 -9.78
CA SER A 23 4.32 9.15 -8.51
C SER A 23 2.82 9.20 -8.76
N CYS A 24 2.12 8.07 -8.69
CA CYS A 24 0.69 8.06 -8.92
C CYS A 24 0.12 9.18 -8.06
N ALA A 25 -0.32 10.28 -8.68
CA ALA A 25 -0.93 11.39 -7.98
C ALA A 25 -2.31 10.87 -7.62
N VAL A 26 -2.36 9.98 -6.63
CA VAL A 26 -3.60 9.43 -6.16
C VAL A 26 -4.20 10.52 -5.30
N ALA A 27 -4.90 11.42 -5.98
CA ALA A 27 -5.80 12.36 -5.35
C ALA A 27 -6.71 11.56 -4.42
N GLY A 28 -6.47 11.71 -3.12
CA GLY A 28 -7.01 10.86 -2.07
C GLY A 28 -8.49 10.56 -2.29
N GLY A 29 -8.79 9.27 -2.44
CA GLY A 29 -10.14 8.69 -2.34
C GLY A 29 -11.24 9.31 -3.20
N THR A 30 -10.95 10.18 -4.16
CA THR A 30 -12.00 10.88 -4.91
C THR A 30 -12.58 9.92 -5.95
N LEU A 31 -13.89 9.70 -5.88
CA LEU A 31 -14.59 8.84 -6.82
C LEU A 31 -14.55 9.41 -8.25
N PRO A 32 -14.48 8.55 -9.28
CA PRO A 32 -14.52 9.01 -10.66
C PRO A 32 -15.85 9.71 -10.97
N LYS A 33 -15.81 10.76 -11.79
CA LYS A 33 -17.01 11.55 -12.18
C LYS A 33 -18.11 10.69 -12.80
N ASN A 34 -17.73 9.63 -13.52
CA ASN A 34 -18.62 8.63 -14.06
C ASN A 34 -18.46 7.34 -13.24
N LEU A 35 -19.43 7.09 -12.36
CA LEU A 35 -19.44 5.91 -11.49
C LEU A 35 -20.22 4.77 -12.17
N ALA A 36 -19.70 3.54 -12.08
CA ALA A 36 -20.50 2.36 -12.36
C ALA A 36 -21.37 2.04 -11.14
N PHE A 37 -22.68 2.02 -11.33
CA PHE A 37 -23.60 1.63 -10.26
C PHE A 37 -23.39 0.15 -9.89
N ALA A 38 -23.59 -0.18 -8.61
CA ALA A 38 -23.38 -1.51 -8.03
C ALA A 38 -21.93 -2.03 -7.96
N MET A 39 -20.91 -1.21 -8.30
CA MET A 39 -19.50 -1.53 -8.02
C MET A 39 -19.07 -0.98 -6.65
N ALA A 40 -18.28 -1.75 -5.91
CA ALA A 40 -17.64 -1.28 -4.69
C ALA A 40 -16.36 -0.50 -5.03
N TYR A 41 -16.16 0.66 -4.38
CA TYR A 41 -15.00 1.51 -4.57
C TYR A 41 -14.20 1.57 -3.26
N VAL A 42 -12.92 1.22 -3.33
CA VAL A 42 -12.00 1.28 -2.19
C VAL A 42 -11.13 2.53 -2.34
N PRO A 43 -11.07 3.43 -1.34
CA PRO A 43 -10.14 4.54 -1.34
C PRO A 43 -8.70 4.05 -1.42
N PHE A 44 -7.85 4.80 -2.10
CA PHE A 44 -6.43 4.49 -2.10
C PHE A 44 -5.86 4.66 -0.69
N GLN A 45 -5.14 3.64 -0.24
CA GLN A 45 -4.45 3.67 1.04
C GLN A 45 -3.09 4.35 0.85
N PRO A 46 -2.83 5.52 1.47
CA PRO A 46 -1.52 6.15 1.39
C PRO A 46 -0.49 5.31 2.13
N TRP A 47 0.77 5.46 1.71
CA TRP A 47 1.89 4.90 2.47
C TRP A 47 2.06 5.68 3.78
N GLU A 48 2.09 4.97 4.90
CA GLU A 48 2.37 5.53 6.22
C GLU A 48 3.73 5.05 6.73
N LYS A 49 4.23 5.70 7.78
CA LYS A 49 5.48 5.27 8.43
C LYS A 49 5.27 3.90 9.07
N PRO A 50 5.99 2.84 8.65
CA PRO A 50 5.88 1.52 9.26
C PRO A 50 6.37 1.53 10.71
N TYR A 51 5.91 0.56 11.48
CA TYR A 51 6.52 0.25 12.78
C TYR A 51 7.98 -0.18 12.64
N GLU A 52 8.73 -0.05 13.73
CA GLU A 52 10.04 -0.68 13.87
C GLU A 52 9.90 -2.21 13.85
N ASP A 53 10.92 -2.90 13.35
CA ASP A 53 10.91 -4.35 13.07
C ASP A 53 10.43 -5.19 14.26
N ASP A 54 10.94 -4.93 15.48
CA ASP A 54 10.55 -5.65 16.70
C ASP A 54 9.08 -5.45 17.05
N THR A 55 8.57 -4.23 16.86
CA THR A 55 7.17 -3.89 17.11
C THR A 55 6.27 -4.49 16.04
N ALA A 56 6.67 -4.42 14.77
CA ALA A 56 5.94 -4.98 13.65
C ALA A 56 5.76 -6.51 13.81
N LEU A 57 6.83 -7.19 14.21
CA LEU A 57 6.81 -8.63 14.48
C LEU A 57 5.89 -8.96 15.65
N SER A 58 5.96 -8.18 16.73
CA SER A 58 5.12 -8.39 17.93
C SER A 58 3.63 -8.16 17.66
N ARG A 59 3.28 -7.20 16.79
CA ARG A 59 1.89 -6.88 16.41
C ARG A 59 1.37 -7.75 15.27
N GLY A 60 2.25 -8.38 14.50
CA GLY A 60 1.89 -9.13 13.30
C GLY A 60 1.52 -8.24 12.10
N THR A 61 1.82 -6.94 12.16
CA THR A 61 1.63 -5.98 11.07
C THR A 61 2.70 -4.89 11.13
N ALA A 62 3.29 -4.55 9.98
CA ALA A 62 4.21 -3.41 9.85
C ALA A 62 3.47 -2.07 9.77
N PHE A 63 2.16 -2.09 9.46
CA PHE A 63 1.35 -0.89 9.25
C PHE A 63 0.47 -0.61 10.47
N PRO A 64 0.70 0.50 11.20
CA PRO A 64 -0.13 0.95 12.30
C PRO A 64 -1.63 0.99 11.97
N CYS A 65 -2.01 1.40 10.76
CA CYS A 65 -3.40 1.50 10.35
C CYS A 65 -4.11 0.14 10.30
N LEU A 66 -3.36 -0.96 10.24
CA LEU A 66 -3.89 -2.33 10.25
C LEU A 66 -3.91 -2.95 11.65
N ASP A 67 -3.23 -2.36 12.64
CA ASP A 67 -3.23 -2.81 14.05
C ASP A 67 -4.52 -2.37 14.75
N LYS A 68 -5.66 -2.91 14.30
CA LYS A 68 -6.99 -2.60 14.84
C LYS A 68 -7.41 -3.64 15.87
N PRO A 69 -8.00 -3.24 17.01
CA PRO A 69 -8.46 -4.17 18.02
C PRO A 69 -9.49 -5.12 17.42
N PHE A 70 -9.31 -6.42 17.61
CA PHE A 70 -10.29 -7.41 17.20
C PHE A 70 -11.46 -7.34 18.18
N ILE A 71 -12.47 -6.53 17.85
CA ILE A 71 -13.56 -6.24 18.80
C ILE A 71 -14.46 -7.47 19.02
N GLY A 72 -14.32 -8.54 18.23
CA GLY A 72 -15.05 -9.81 18.37
C GLY A 72 -16.56 -9.70 18.15
N GLU A 73 -17.10 -8.49 18.04
CA GLU A 73 -18.49 -8.22 17.72
C GLU A 73 -18.69 -8.11 16.21
N GLU A 74 -19.87 -8.48 15.76
CA GLU A 74 -20.27 -8.30 14.36
C GLU A 74 -20.19 -6.82 13.95
N ALA A 75 -19.67 -6.56 12.74
CA ALA A 75 -19.60 -5.20 12.20
C ALA A 75 -20.99 -4.56 12.00
N VAL A 76 -22.07 -5.37 11.97
CA VAL A 76 -23.46 -4.94 11.80
C VAL A 76 -24.37 -5.62 12.82
N LYS A 77 -24.68 -4.95 13.93
CA LYS A 77 -25.53 -5.53 15.00
C LYS A 77 -27.01 -5.76 14.62
N ASN A 78 -27.42 -5.33 13.42
CA ASN A 78 -28.82 -5.24 13.00
C ASN A 78 -29.01 -5.55 11.50
N ALA A 79 -28.45 -6.66 11.00
CA ALA A 79 -28.87 -7.18 9.69
C ALA A 79 -30.32 -7.69 9.82
N ARG A 80 -31.27 -6.76 9.60
CA ARG A 80 -32.74 -6.88 9.62
C ARG A 80 -33.25 -8.34 9.69
N THR A 81 -33.84 -8.69 10.83
CA THR A 81 -34.81 -9.79 10.91
C THR A 81 -36.10 -9.31 10.27
N GLU A 82 -36.36 -9.75 9.04
CA GLU A 82 -37.70 -9.80 8.44
C GLU A 82 -37.96 -11.22 7.94
#